data_AF-A0A3M1X908-F1
#
_entry.id   AF-A0A3M1X908-F1
#
_cell.length_a   1.000
_cell.length_b   1.000
_cell.length_c   1.000
_cell.angle_alpha   90.00
_cell.angle_beta   90.00
_cell.angle_gamma   90.00
#
_symmetry.space_group_name_H-M   'P 1'
#
loop_
_entity.id
_entity.type
_entity.pdbx_description
1 polymer ?
#
loop_
_entity_poly.entity_id
_entity_poly.type
_entity_poly.pdbx_seq_one_letter_code
_entity_poly.pdbx_strand_id
1 'polypeptide(L)'
;MNSVLGPFRSAVNWLKRVGRFLGDNRRLLLTWLFILAFVATALHFGWDKKAIAFLVVVFGILSQAFLGLIGLIAMIPVIGPILAKVLALPLYWVLNALGYFLSVFAIKKGHGKSVLNYRILTIVFLVGVAFGFVLGKLL
;
A
#
# COMPACT_ATOMS: atom_id res chain seq x y z
N MET A 1 -54.76 11.55 3.35
CA MET A 1 -54.24 10.54 2.38
C MET A 1 -52.70 10.54 2.25
N ASN A 2 -51.94 11.09 3.21
CA ASN A 2 -50.48 11.22 3.12
C ASN A 2 -49.70 10.31 4.10
N SER A 3 -50.38 9.57 4.98
CA SER A 3 -49.76 8.76 6.03
C SER A 3 -49.36 7.35 5.59
N VAL A 4 -49.92 6.84 4.48
CA VAL A 4 -49.70 5.45 4.02
C VAL A 4 -48.45 5.32 3.13
N LEU A 5 -48.04 6.40 2.45
CA LEU A 5 -46.88 6.42 1.54
C LEU A 5 -45.56 6.88 2.20
N GLY A 6 -45.62 7.29 3.47
CA GLY A 6 -44.45 7.71 4.25
C GLY A 6 -43.32 6.67 4.35
N PRO A 7 -43.62 5.39 4.64
CA PRO A 7 -42.61 4.33 4.74
C PRO A 7 -41.92 4.08 3.40
N PHE A 8 -42.68 3.97 2.30
CA PHE A 8 -42.13 3.74 0.95
C PHE A 8 -41.22 4.88 0.48
N ARG A 9 -41.61 6.14 0.72
CA ARG A 9 -40.78 7.31 0.35
C ARG A 9 -39.48 7.37 1.15
N SER A 10 -39.50 6.95 2.42
CA SER A 10 -38.30 6.86 3.25
C SER A 10 -37.32 5.77 2.76
N ALA A 11 -37.83 4.61 2.33
CA ALA A 11 -37.02 3.52 1.79
C ALA A 11 -36.31 3.92 0.48
N VAL A 12 -37.03 4.57 -0.44
CA VAL A 12 -36.44 5.07 -1.71
C VAL A 12 -35.38 6.14 -1.45
N ASN A 13 -35.63 7.06 -0.52
CA ASN A 13 -34.67 8.09 -0.15
C ASN A 13 -33.44 7.51 0.58
N TRP A 14 -33.63 6.43 1.34
CA TRP A 14 -32.54 5.68 1.94
C TRP A 14 -31.68 4.99 0.86
N LEU A 15 -32.29 4.29 -0.10
CA LEU A 15 -31.58 3.66 -1.22
C LEU A 15 -30.78 4.67 -2.05
N LYS A 16 -31.36 5.84 -2.36
CA LYS A 16 -30.65 6.92 -3.06
C LYS A 16 -29.49 7.52 -2.26
N ARG A 17 -29.58 7.53 -0.92
CA ARG A 17 -28.47 7.96 -0.06
C ARG A 17 -27.36 6.92 -0.03
N VAL A 18 -27.72 5.64 0.09
CA VAL A 18 -26.76 4.53 0.04
C VAL A 18 -26.05 4.50 -1.31
N GLY A 19 -26.78 4.60 -2.43
CA GLY A 19 -26.18 4.61 -3.77
C GLY A 19 -25.20 5.76 -3.99
N ARG A 20 -25.52 6.98 -3.52
CA ARG A 20 -24.59 8.13 -3.57
C ARG A 20 -23.37 7.91 -2.68
N PHE A 21 -23.58 7.44 -1.45
CA PHE A 21 -22.49 7.13 -0.52
C PHE A 21 -21.51 6.09 -1.10
N LEU A 22 -22.02 5.05 -1.76
CA LEU A 22 -21.19 4.03 -2.41
C LEU A 22 -20.37 4.61 -3.58
N GLY A 23 -20.96 5.50 -4.38
CA GLY A 23 -20.26 6.18 -5.48
C GLY A 23 -19.15 7.12 -4.99
N ASP A 24 -19.44 7.91 -3.96
CA ASP A 24 -18.50 8.90 -3.42
C ASP A 24 -17.32 8.24 -2.69
N ASN A 25 -17.54 7.07 -2.08
CA ASN A 25 -16.55 6.37 -1.25
C ASN A 25 -15.92 5.15 -1.93
N ARG A 26 -15.80 5.15 -3.26
CA ARG A 26 -15.26 4.00 -4.01
C ARG A 26 -13.92 3.46 -3.48
N ARG A 27 -13.04 4.35 -2.99
CA ARG A 27 -11.72 3.96 -2.45
C ARG A 27 -11.86 3.14 -1.17
N LEU A 28 -12.72 3.57 -0.25
CA LEU A 28 -13.02 2.83 0.98
C LEU A 28 -13.60 1.46 0.65
N LEU A 29 -14.55 1.40 -0.29
CA LEU A 29 -15.15 0.13 -0.72
C LEU A 29 -14.11 -0.83 -1.30
N LEU A 30 -13.20 -0.34 -2.14
CA LEU A 30 -12.12 -1.15 -2.70
C LEU A 30 -11.20 -1.69 -1.60
N THR A 31 -10.87 -0.88 -0.59
CA THR A 31 -10.06 -1.33 0.55
C THR A 31 -10.76 -2.43 1.35
N TRP A 32 -12.05 -2.26 1.66
CA TRP A 32 -12.83 -3.29 2.35
C TRP A 32 -12.96 -4.58 1.55
N LEU A 33 -13.22 -4.46 0.24
CA LEU A 33 -13.28 -5.60 -0.67
C LEU A 33 -11.96 -6.36 -0.69
N PHE A 34 -10.83 -5.65 -0.73
CA PHE A 34 -9.50 -6.24 -0.70
C PHE A 34 -9.23 -6.99 0.61
N ILE A 35 -9.56 -6.39 1.76
CA ILE A 35 -9.41 -7.04 3.08
C ILE A 35 -10.25 -8.31 3.15
N LEU A 36 -11.52 -8.25 2.72
CA LEU A 36 -12.41 -9.43 2.70
C LEU A 36 -11.87 -10.52 1.77
N ALA A 37 -11.40 -10.16 0.58
CA ALA A 37 -10.80 -11.10 -0.37
C ALA A 37 -9.54 -11.76 0.21
N PHE A 38 -8.67 -11.01 0.88
CA PHE A 38 -7.48 -11.54 1.55
C PHE A 38 -7.86 -12.52 2.67
N VAL A 39 -8.80 -12.16 3.54
CA VAL A 39 -9.25 -13.05 4.63
C VAL A 39 -9.90 -14.31 4.07
N ALA A 40 -10.75 -14.19 3.05
CA ALA A 40 -11.41 -15.33 2.41
C ALA A 40 -10.41 -16.31 1.78
N THR A 41 -9.41 -15.77 1.05
CA THR A 41 -8.36 -16.60 0.44
C THR A 41 -7.48 -17.25 1.50
N ALA A 42 -7.06 -16.54 2.54
CA ALA A 42 -6.28 -17.11 3.64
C ALA A 42 -7.01 -18.25 4.37
N LEU A 43 -8.32 -18.08 4.60
CA LEU A 43 -9.16 -19.14 5.19
C LEU A 43 -9.30 -20.33 4.23
N HIS A 44 -9.47 -20.09 2.93
CA HIS A 44 -9.54 -21.17 1.92
C HIS A 44 -8.23 -21.97 1.86
N PHE A 45 -7.07 -21.33 1.98
CA PHE A 45 -5.78 -22.01 2.02
C PHE A 45 -5.48 -22.68 3.38
N GLY A 46 -6.43 -22.68 4.32
CA GLY A 46 -6.32 -23.40 5.60
C GLY A 46 -5.37 -22.74 6.60
N TRP A 47 -5.11 -21.44 6.48
CA TRP A 47 -4.28 -20.73 7.46
C TRP A 47 -4.96 -20.70 8.84
N ASP A 48 -4.16 -20.71 9.91
CA ASP A 48 -4.68 -20.62 11.27
C ASP A 48 -5.45 -19.31 11.46
N LYS A 49 -6.71 -19.41 11.90
CA LYS A 49 -7.61 -18.28 12.17
C LYS A 49 -7.00 -17.27 13.14
N LYS A 50 -6.26 -17.74 14.15
CA LYS A 50 -5.55 -16.89 15.11
C LYS A 50 -4.43 -16.11 14.43
N ALA A 51 -3.69 -16.75 13.53
CA ALA A 51 -2.63 -16.09 12.76
C ALA A 51 -3.21 -15.03 11.79
N ILE A 52 -4.32 -15.34 11.11
CA ILE A 52 -5.02 -14.37 10.26
C ILE A 52 -5.51 -13.18 11.09
N ALA A 53 -6.18 -13.42 12.21
CA ALA A 53 -6.68 -12.37 13.09
C ALA A 53 -5.53 -11.49 13.62
N PHE A 54 -4.43 -12.12 14.04
CA PHE A 54 -3.23 -11.41 14.47
C PHE A 54 -2.67 -10.53 13.35
N LEU A 55 -2.50 -11.07 12.14
CA LEU A 55 -2.01 -10.32 10.99
C LEU A 55 -2.90 -9.12 10.67
N VAL A 56 -4.22 -9.30 10.61
CA VAL A 56 -5.17 -8.21 10.32
C VAL A 56 -5.09 -7.12 11.39
N VAL A 57 -5.05 -7.49 12.67
CA VAL A 57 -4.96 -6.53 13.79
C VAL A 57 -3.63 -5.78 13.75
N VAL A 58 -2.52 -6.49 13.60
CA VAL A 58 -1.18 -5.87 13.52
C VAL A 58 -1.11 -4.93 12.33
N PHE A 59 -1.60 -5.34 11.15
CA PHE A 59 -1.59 -4.49 9.97
C PHE A 59 -2.47 -3.24 10.14
N GLY A 60 -3.62 -3.37 10.81
CA GLY A 60 -4.49 -2.26 11.16
C GLY A 60 -3.83 -1.25 12.10
N ILE A 61 -3.21 -1.73 13.18
CA ILE A 61 -2.49 -0.88 14.14
C ILE A 61 -1.28 -0.20 13.48
N LEU A 62 -0.48 -0.94 12.71
CA LEU A 62 0.66 -0.38 11.99
C LEU A 62 0.22 0.69 10.99
N SER A 63 -0.87 0.45 10.24
CA SER A 63 -1.39 1.42 9.29
C SER A 63 -1.80 2.73 9.98
N GLN A 64 -2.48 2.64 11.13
CA GLN A 64 -2.85 3.83 11.91
C GLN A 64 -1.62 4.55 12.48
N ALA A 65 -0.63 3.81 12.98
CA ALA A 65 0.63 4.38 13.46
C ALA A 65 1.38 5.13 12.34
N PHE A 66 1.42 4.58 11.13
CA PHE A 66 2.02 5.23 9.96
C PHE A 66 1.28 6.53 9.57
N LEU A 67 -0.06 6.53 9.60
CA LEU A 67 -0.83 7.76 9.37
C LEU A 67 -0.51 8.84 10.40
N GLY A 68 -0.39 8.46 11.68
CA GLY A 68 0.03 9.37 12.75
C GLY A 68 1.43 9.94 12.52
N LEU A 69 2.39 9.08 12.18
CA LEU A 69 3.77 9.50 11.88
C LEU A 69 3.83 10.46 10.67
N ILE A 70 3.12 10.13 9.59
CA ILE A 70 3.02 10.99 8.40
C ILE A 70 2.41 12.34 8.79
N GLY A 71 1.37 12.34 9.62
CA GLY A 71 0.74 13.56 10.13
C GLY A 71 1.70 14.44 10.93
N LEU A 72 2.50 13.84 11.82
CA LEU A 72 3.53 14.56 12.58
C LEU A 72 4.59 15.16 11.67
N ILE A 73 5.08 14.39 10.70
CA ILE A 73 6.11 14.84 9.75
C ILE A 73 5.56 15.98 8.89
N ALA A 74 4.30 15.90 8.45
CA ALA A 74 3.67 16.91 7.61
C ALA A 74 3.52 18.29 8.29
N MET A 75 3.67 18.38 9.61
CA MET A 75 3.70 19.67 10.33
C MET A 75 4.92 20.52 9.96
N ILE A 76 5.98 19.93 9.40
CA ILE A 76 7.16 20.65 8.93
C ILE A 76 6.85 21.24 7.54
N PRO A 77 6.68 22.56 7.38
CA PRO A 77 6.01 23.16 6.22
C PRO A 77 6.67 22.92 4.84
N VAL A 78 7.97 22.59 4.79
CA VAL A 78 8.70 22.36 3.53
C VAL A 78 9.13 20.90 3.41
N ILE A 79 9.90 20.40 4.38
CA ILE A 79 10.47 19.05 4.33
C ILE A 79 9.40 18.00 4.65
N GLY A 80 8.43 18.34 5.49
CA GLY A 80 7.38 17.45 5.98
C GLY A 80 6.55 16.83 4.86
N PRO A 81 5.91 17.62 3.99
CA PRO A 81 5.14 17.09 2.86
C PRO A 81 5.96 16.21 1.90
N ILE A 82 7.26 16.48 1.75
CA ILE A 82 8.15 15.69 0.89
C ILE A 82 8.42 14.33 1.53
N LEU A 83 8.83 14.32 2.81
CA LEU A 83 9.08 13.08 3.55
C LEU A 83 7.80 12.25 3.72
N ALA A 84 6.67 12.89 4.01
CA ALA A 84 5.36 12.26 4.09
C ALA A 84 5.01 11.47 2.82
N LYS A 85 5.29 12.03 1.63
CA LYS A 85 5.06 11.34 0.35
C LYS A 85 5.97 10.12 0.17
N VAL A 86 7.23 10.21 0.59
CA VAL A 86 8.19 9.09 0.51
C VAL A 86 7.82 7.97 1.49
N LEU A 87 7.40 8.34 2.70
CA LEU A 87 6.98 7.38 3.74
C LEU A 87 5.61 6.77 3.46
N ALA A 88 4.73 7.48 2.74
CA ALA A 88 3.43 6.98 2.27
C ALA A 88 3.54 5.91 1.15
N LEU A 89 4.74 5.45 0.81
CA LEU A 89 4.98 4.36 -0.14
C LEU A 89 5.35 3.04 0.59
N PRO A 90 4.49 2.48 1.47
CA PRO A 90 4.83 1.32 2.28
C PRO A 90 5.17 0.09 1.44
N LEU A 91 4.54 -0.06 0.27
CA LEU A 91 4.85 -1.16 -0.65
C LEU A 91 6.29 -1.10 -1.16
N TYR A 92 6.83 0.10 -1.43
CA TYR A 92 8.21 0.27 -1.87
C TYR A 92 9.18 -0.21 -0.78
N TRP A 93 8.95 0.20 0.47
CA TRP A 93 9.75 -0.23 1.61
C TRP A 93 9.70 -1.74 1.85
N VAL A 94 8.50 -2.34 1.78
CA VAL A 94 8.33 -3.79 1.95
C VAL A 94 9.02 -4.58 0.84
N LEU A 95 8.83 -4.21 -0.42
CA LEU A 95 9.49 -4.87 -1.55
C LEU A 95 11.01 -4.73 -1.50
N ASN A 96 11.50 -3.56 -1.10
CA ASN A 96 12.92 -3.29 -0.94
C ASN A 96 13.53 -4.11 0.21
N ALA A 97 12.85 -4.16 1.37
CA ALA A 97 13.24 -4.99 2.50
C ALA A 97 13.25 -6.49 2.14
N LEU A 98 12.23 -6.97 1.43
CA LEU A 98 12.19 -8.33 0.89
C LEU A 98 13.34 -8.59 -0.07
N GLY A 99 13.64 -7.67 -0.98
CA GLY A 99 14.76 -7.77 -1.91
C GLY A 99 16.11 -7.91 -1.18
N TYR A 100 16.33 -7.13 -0.11
CA TYR A 100 17.52 -7.27 0.73
C TYR A 100 17.53 -8.57 1.53
N PHE A 101 16.39 -8.97 2.10
CA PHE A 101 16.27 -10.23 2.83
C PHE A 101 16.60 -11.44 1.94
N LEU A 102 16.00 -11.50 0.76
CA LEU A 102 16.27 -12.53 -0.25
C LEU A 102 17.74 -12.48 -0.70
N SER A 103 18.33 -11.29 -0.83
CA SER A 103 19.75 -11.14 -1.17
C SER A 103 20.66 -11.72 -0.09
N VAL A 104 20.39 -11.44 1.18
CA VAL A 104 21.17 -12.01 2.30
C VAL A 104 21.01 -13.53 2.34
N PHE A 105 19.81 -14.04 2.13
CA PHE A 105 19.56 -15.48 2.05
C PHE A 105 20.32 -16.14 0.89
N ALA A 106 20.32 -15.52 -0.29
CA ALA A 106 21.05 -16.00 -1.46
C ALA A 106 22.58 -15.95 -1.27
N ILE A 107 23.10 -14.90 -0.63
CA ILE A 107 24.52 -14.81 -0.27
C ILE A 107 24.90 -15.93 0.68
N LYS A 108 24.09 -16.20 1.72
CA LYS A 108 24.30 -17.31 2.65
C LYS A 108 24.28 -18.67 1.96
N LYS A 109 23.52 -18.83 0.87
CA LYS A 109 23.51 -20.03 0.02
C LYS A 109 24.65 -20.14 -0.99
N GLY A 110 25.60 -19.19 -1.00
CA GLY A 110 26.74 -19.20 -1.92
C GLY A 110 26.52 -18.49 -3.26
N HIS A 111 25.33 -17.91 -3.49
CA HIS A 111 25.03 -17.14 -4.71
C HIS A 111 25.48 -15.67 -4.62
N GLY A 112 26.43 -15.35 -3.74
CA GLY A 112 26.87 -13.98 -3.49
C GLY A 112 27.41 -13.29 -4.75
N LYS A 113 28.17 -14.00 -5.59
CA LYS A 113 28.68 -13.46 -6.87
C LYS A 113 27.55 -13.08 -7.83
N SER A 114 26.50 -13.90 -7.92
CA SER A 114 25.33 -13.62 -8.77
C SER A 114 24.59 -12.38 -8.27
N VAL A 115 24.30 -12.32 -6.97
CA VAL A 115 23.64 -11.16 -6.34
C VAL A 115 24.44 -9.88 -6.56
N LEU A 116 25.76 -9.93 -6.40
CA LEU A 116 26.65 -8.80 -6.62
C LEU A 116 26.65 -8.36 -8.09
N ASN A 117 26.76 -9.30 -9.02
CA ASN A 117 26.75 -9.01 -10.46
C ASN A 117 25.45 -8.32 -10.90
N TYR A 118 24.29 -8.78 -10.42
CA TYR A 118 23.02 -8.11 -10.72
C TYR A 118 23.00 -6.68 -10.18
N ARG A 119 23.46 -6.47 -8.94
CA ARG A 119 23.52 -5.13 -8.33
C ARG A 119 24.47 -4.20 -9.08
N ILE A 120 25.66 -4.68 -9.44
CA ILE A 120 26.65 -3.91 -10.22
C ILE A 120 26.07 -3.56 -11.59
N LEU A 121 25.45 -4.52 -12.29
CA LEU A 121 24.84 -4.27 -13.59
C LEU A 121 23.76 -3.18 -13.53
N THR A 122 22.87 -3.24 -12.52
CA THR A 122 21.85 -2.21 -12.34
C THR A 122 22.48 -0.84 -12.02
N ILE A 123 23.50 -0.78 -11.17
CA ILE A 123 24.19 0.49 -10.86
C ILE A 123 24.85 1.07 -12.11
N VAL A 124 25.61 0.26 -12.86
CA VAL A 124 26.27 0.69 -14.10
C VAL A 124 25.25 1.20 -15.11
N PHE A 125 24.13 0.49 -15.28
CA PHE A 125 23.05 0.92 -16.16
C PHE A 125 22.44 2.26 -15.73
N LEU A 126 22.07 2.41 -14.45
CA LEU A 126 21.47 3.65 -13.95
C LEU A 126 22.42 4.84 -14.07
N VAL A 127 23.70 4.63 -13.77
CA VAL A 127 24.75 5.64 -13.93
C VAL A 127 24.90 6.01 -15.40
N GLY A 128 24.98 5.03 -16.30
CA GLY A 128 25.07 5.27 -17.75
C GLY A 128 23.89 6.07 -18.31
N VAL A 129 22.66 5.72 -17.92
CA VAL A 129 21.45 6.47 -18.31
C VAL A 129 21.47 7.89 -17.75
N ALA A 130 21.86 8.07 -16.48
CA ALA A 130 21.95 9.40 -15.87
C ALA A 130 22.98 10.29 -16.60
N PHE A 131 24.17 9.77 -16.89
CA PHE A 131 25.19 10.49 -17.66
C PHE A 131 24.73 10.82 -19.08
N GLY A 132 24.12 9.85 -19.78
CA GLY A 132 23.57 10.07 -21.12
C GLY A 132 22.50 11.16 -21.15
N PHE A 133 21.61 11.19 -20.16
CA PHE A 133 20.60 12.24 -20.03
C PHE A 133 21.20 13.63 -19.79
N VAL A 134 22.21 13.73 -18.91
CA VAL A 134 22.89 15.01 -18.64
C VAL A 134 23.61 15.52 -19.88
N LEU A 135 24.40 14.65 -20.55
CA LEU A 135 25.14 15.02 -21.76
C LEU A 135 24.20 15.42 -22.91
N GLY A 136 23.12 14.67 -23.13
CA GLY A 136 22.14 14.98 -24.18
C GLY A 136 21.32 16.24 -23.94
N LYS A 137 21.35 16.81 -22.72
CA LYS A 137 20.71 18.09 -22.39
C LYS A 137 21.69 19.28 -22.47
N LEU A 138 23.00 19.01 -22.47
CA LEU A 138 24.06 20.02 -22.55
C LEU A 138 24.53 20.28 -23.99
N LEU A 139 24.34 19.31 -24.88
CA LEU A 139 24.47 19.44 -26.33
C LEU A 139 23.17 19.99 -26.94
#